data_AF-A0A094YI20-F1
#
_entry.id   AF-A0A094YI20-F1
#
_cell.length_a   1.000
_cell.length_b   1.000
_cell.length_c   1.000
_cell.angle_alpha   90.00
_cell.angle_beta   90.00
_cell.angle_gamma   90.00
#
_symmetry.space_group_name_H-M   'P 1'
#
loop_
_entity.id
_entity.type
_entity.pdbx_description
1 polymer ?
#
loop_
_entity_poly.entity_id
_entity_poly.type
_entity_poly.pdbx_seq_one_letter_code
_entity_poly.pdbx_strand_id
1 'polypeptide(L)' 'MENTYQFEQYRAALEQHVHRTVTDPDIRQVMLAHIAQMGAAMHAESVNTDAALCLHHVRRRSPLSRFVLGVVEGVA' A
#
# COMPACT_ATOMS: atom_id res chain seq x y z
N MET A 1 7.26 -2.59 4.34
CA MET A 1 7.56 -3.95 3.83
C MET A 1 6.99 -5.06 4.70
N GLU A 2 6.93 -4.92 6.03
CA GLU A 2 6.39 -5.98 6.91
C GLU A 2 4.87 -6.20 6.73
N ASN A 3 4.11 -5.12 6.50
CA ASN A 3 2.65 -5.16 6.30
C ASN A 3 2.24 -5.91 5.02
N THR A 4 2.93 -5.65 3.90
CA THR A 4 2.69 -6.34 2.62
C THR A 4 2.98 -7.83 2.69
N TYR A 5 3.99 -8.24 3.45
CA TYR A 5 4.33 -9.65 3.63
C TYR A 5 3.26 -10.39 4.45
N GLN A 6 2.78 -9.78 5.53
CA GLN A 6 1.68 -10.33 6.33
C GLN A 6 0.39 -10.45 5.50
N PHE A 7 0.07 -9.44 4.70
CA PHE A 7 -1.09 -9.49 3.83
C PHE A 7 -1.03 -10.63 2.81
N GLU A 8 0.12 -10.85 2.16
CA GLU A 8 0.27 -11.97 1.21
C GLU A 8 0.10 -13.33 1.89
N GLN A 9 0.57 -13.49 3.13
CA GLN A 9 0.35 -14.71 3.92
C GLN A 9 -1.14 -14.93 4.23
N TYR A 10 -1.84 -13.88 4.67
CA TYR A 10 -3.29 -13.95 4.93
C TYR A 10 -4.09 -14.20 3.66
N ARG A 11 -3.69 -13.59 2.53
CA ARG A 11 -4.28 -13.80 1.22
C ARG A 11 -4.20 -15.27 0.81
N ALA A 12 -3.01 -15.87 0.90
CA ALA A 12 -2.81 -17.27 0.55
C ALA A 12 -3.64 -18.22 1.44
N ALA A 13 -3.74 -17.93 2.75
CA ALA A 13 -4.59 -18.71 3.65
C ALA A 13 -6.08 -18.60 3.30
N LEU A 14 -6.53 -17.40 2.92
CA LEU A 14 -7.91 -17.14 2.51
C LEU A 14 -8.26 -17.83 1.18
N GLU A 15 -7.36 -17.81 0.20
CA GLU A 15 -7.53 -18.53 -1.07
C GLU A 15 -7.64 -20.04 -0.86
N GLN A 16 -6.77 -20.61 -0.02
CA GLN A 16 -6.87 -22.04 0.34
C GLN A 16 -8.17 -22.37 1.06
N HIS A 17 -8.64 -21.48 1.93
CA HIS A 17 -9.92 -21.66 2.61
C HIS A 17 -11.07 -21.70 1.61
N VAL A 18 -11.11 -20.74 0.68
CA VAL A 18 -12.12 -20.67 -0.39
C VAL A 18 -12.09 -21.92 -1.26
N HIS A 19 -10.92 -22.43 -1.62
CA HIS A 19 -10.79 -23.69 -2.36
C HIS A 19 -11.35 -24.90 -1.62
N ARG A 20 -11.33 -24.91 -0.28
CA ARG A 20 -11.79 -26.03 0.55
C ARG A 20 -13.27 -25.93 0.90
N THR A 21 -13.80 -24.73 1.10
CA THR A 21 -15.16 -24.51 1.62
C THR A 21 -16.19 -24.20 0.55
N VAL A 22 -15.77 -23.65 -0.59
CA VAL A 22 -16.68 -23.24 -1.67
C VAL A 22 -16.73 -24.33 -2.74
N THR A 23 -17.78 -25.13 -2.69
CA THR A 23 -18.02 -26.24 -3.63
C THR A 23 -18.47 -25.73 -4.99
N ASP A 24 -19.31 -24.69 -5.00
CA ASP A 24 -19.81 -24.05 -6.22
C ASP A 24 -18.67 -23.37 -6.99
N PRO A 25 -18.41 -23.76 -8.25
CA PRO A 25 -17.29 -23.25 -9.02
C PRO A 25 -17.41 -21.77 -9.40
N ASP A 26 -18.62 -21.28 -9.64
CA ASP A 26 -18.86 -19.90 -10.07
C ASP A 26 -18.70 -18.96 -8.87
N ILE A 27 -19.28 -19.33 -7.72
CA ILE A 27 -19.11 -18.58 -6.46
C ILE A 27 -17.63 -18.57 -6.04
N ARG A 28 -16.95 -19.71 -6.17
CA ARG A 28 -15.52 -19.81 -5.86
C ARG A 28 -14.70 -18.87 -6.75
N GLN A 29 -14.99 -18.82 -8.04
CA GLN A 29 -14.28 -17.96 -8.97
C GLN A 29 -14.48 -16.47 -8.65
N VAL A 30 -15.71 -16.06 -8.32
CA VAL A 30 -16.01 -14.68 -7.91
C VAL A 30 -15.25 -14.30 -6.63
N MET A 31 -15.23 -15.19 -5.64
CA MET A 31 -14.50 -14.93 -4.39
C MET A 31 -12.99 -14.84 -4.59
N LEU A 32 -12.40 -15.72 -5.40
CA LEU A 32 -10.98 -15.66 -5.74
C LEU A 32 -10.63 -14.40 -6.53
N ALA A 33 -11.50 -13.98 -7.47
CA ALA A 33 -11.31 -12.74 -8.22
C ALA A 33 -11.33 -11.51 -7.30
N HIS A 34 -12.24 -11.48 -6.32
CA HIS A 34 -12.30 -10.40 -5.33
C HIS A 34 -11.03 -10.32 -4.47
N ILE A 35 -10.54 -11.47 -3.99
CA ILE A 35 -9.29 -11.56 -3.21
C ILE A 35 -8.09 -11.06 -4.03
N ALA A 36 -8.02 -11.41 -5.31
CA ALA A 36 -6.97 -10.93 -6.21
C ALA A 36 -7.03 -9.40 -6.41
N GLN A 37 -8.24 -8.83 -6.55
CA GLN A 37 -8.42 -7.37 -6.66
C GLN A 37 -7.98 -6.63 -5.39
N MET A 38 -8.27 -7.17 -4.21
CA MET A 38 -7.79 -6.61 -2.95
C MET A 38 -6.25 -6.59 -2.88
N GLY A 39 -5.59 -7.65 -3.36
CA GLY A 39 -4.13 -7.69 -3.41
C GLY A 39 -3.54 -6.67 -4.37
N ALA A 40 -4.14 -6.48 -5.54
CA ALA A 40 -3.72 -5.44 -6.47
C ALA A 40 -3.88 -4.02 -5.87
N ALA A 41 -4.99 -3.77 -5.16
CA ALA A 41 -5.23 -2.50 -4.49
C ALA A 41 -4.21 -2.22 -3.38
N MET A 42 -3.91 -3.21 -2.54
CA MET A 42 -2.91 -3.05 -1.47
C MET A 42 -1.50 -2.82 -2.03
N HIS A 43 -1.15 -3.48 -3.13
CA HIS A 43 0.14 -3.24 -3.78
C HIS A 43 0.23 -1.82 -4.35
N ALA A 44 -0.85 -1.31 -4.96
CA ALA A 44 -0.93 0.07 -5.45
C ALA A 44 -0.84 1.09 -4.29
N GLU A 45 -1.50 0.82 -3.16
CA GLU A 45 -1.42 1.65 -1.96
C GLU A 45 0.00 1.69 -1.37
N SER A 46 0.69 0.54 -1.33
CA SER A 46 2.09 0.45 -0.89
C SER A 46 3.02 1.27 -1.78
N VAL A 47 2.82 1.26 -3.09
CA VAL A 47 3.64 2.06 -4.04
C VAL A 47 3.38 3.55 -3.85
N ASN A 48 2.11 3.95 -3.66
CA ASN A 48 1.75 5.36 -3.48
C ASN A 48 2.27 5.92 -2.15
N THR A 49 2.18 5.15 -1.06
CA THR A 49 2.73 5.55 0.24
C THR A 49 4.25 5.64 0.22
N ASP A 50 4.94 4.70 -0.43
CA ASP A 50 6.40 4.75 -0.58
C ASP A 50 6.85 5.97 -1.42
N ALA A 51 6.12 6.29 -2.50
CA ALA A 51 6.37 7.48 -3.31
C ALA A 51 6.16 8.78 -2.51
N ALA A 52 5.11 8.86 -1.70
CA ALA A 52 4.84 10.02 -0.83
C ALA A 52 5.92 10.21 0.25
N LEU A 53 6.38 9.11 0.86
CA LEU A 53 7.48 9.13 1.84
C LEU A 53 8.81 9.54 1.19
N CYS A 54 9.10 9.04 -0.01
CA CYS A 54 10.27 9.45 -0.80
C CYS A 54 10.23 10.95 -1.11
N LEU A 55 9.09 11.47 -1.59
CA LEU A 55 8.92 12.91 -1.86
C LEU A 55 9.11 13.76 -0.60
N HIS A 56 8.53 13.33 0.53
CA HIS A 56 8.70 14.03 1.81
C HIS A 56 10.16 13.99 2.31
N HIS A 57 10.86 12.87 2.12
CA HIS A 57 12.26 12.75 2.49
C HIS A 57 13.18 13.63 1.63
N VAL A 58 12.94 13.68 0.31
CA VAL A 58 13.64 14.60 -0.60
C VAL A 58 13.39 16.06 -0.23
N ARG A 59 12.15 16.44 0.12
CA ARG A 59 11.82 17.80 0.54
C ARG A 59 12.53 18.21 1.85
N ARG A 60 12.66 17.31 2.82
CA ARG A 60 13.39 17.57 4.08
C ARG A 60 14.90 17.68 3.89
N ARG A 61 15.48 16.87 2.99
CA ARG A 61 16.92 16.79 2.78
C ARG A 61 17.46 17.77 1.75
N SER A 62 16.57 18.47 1.03
CA SER A 62 16.95 19.55 0.13
C SER A 62 17.62 20.68 0.91
N PRO A 63 18.84 21.11 0.53
CA PRO A 63 19.53 22.25 1.16
C PRO A 63 18.75 23.57 0.99
N LEU A 64 17.74 23.60 0.12
CA LEU A 64 16.82 24.73 -0.05
C LEU A 64 15.74 24.80 1.04
N SER A 65 15.48 23.73 1.82
CA SER A 65 14.48 23.78 2.90
C SER A 65 14.89 24.76 4.02
N ARG A 66 16.20 24.93 4.24
CA ARG A 66 16.76 25.93 5.16
C ARG A 66 16.50 27.37 4.69
N PHE A 67 16.39 27.61 3.38
CA PHE A 67 16.07 28.93 2.84
C PHE A 67 14.57 29.23 2.93
N VAL A 68 13.69 28.22 2.85
CA VAL A 68 12.24 28.42 2.98
C VAL A 68 11.83 28.73 4.44
N LEU A 69 12.53 28.18 5.45
CA LEU A 69 12.29 28.57 6.85
C LEU A 69 12.76 30.01 7.17
N GLY A 70 13.77 30.54 6.47
CA GLY A 70 14.27 31.90 6.71
C GLY A 70 13.38 33.03 6.14
N VAL A 71 12.45 32.71 5.24
CA VAL A 71 11.52 33.72 4.66
C VAL A 71 10.27 33.90 5.53
N VAL A 72 9.94 32.95 6.41
CA VAL A 72 8.75 33.06 7.29
C VAL A 72 9.05 33.78 8.61
N GLU A 73 10.32 33.89 9.04
CA GLU A 73 10.70 34.62 10.26
C GLU A 73 11.08 36.10 10.01
N GLY A 74 11.02 36.57 8.76
CA GLY A 74 11.38 37.95 8.37
C GLY A 74 10.19 38.89 8.10
N VAL A 75 8.96 38.47 8.40
CA VAL A 75 7.76 39.32 8.31
C VAL A 75 7.00 39.22 9.64
N ALA A 76 7.56 39.88 10.66
CA ALA A 76 6.87 40.28 11.88
C ALA A 76 7.42 41.65 12.31
#